data_AF-A0AA35PC70-F1
#
_entry.id   AF-A0AA35PC70-F1
#
_cell.length_a   1.000
_cell.length_b   1.000
_cell.length_c   1.000
_cell.angle_alpha   90.00
_cell.angle_beta   90.00
_cell.angle_gamma   90.00
#
_symmetry.space_group_name_H-M   'P 1'
#
loop_
_entity.id
_entity.type
_entity.pdbx_description
1 polymer ?
#
loop_
_entity_poly.entity_id
_entity_poly.type
_entity_poly.pdbx_seq_one_letter_code
_entity_poly.pdbx_strand_id
1 'polypeptide(L)'
;MVYRHRNMFLLVMILSVCGFTVAEERHLLCSSDDVDILYSNCSRGLPTKDFFFTVEPCALKGNRKWRGTLFWIPRADLTILRAHVNIWSKGFESVKWKGTLCEGVDDGYTFCGALKGGRIHSCCKSIRWSSQGADSLPELHNHH
;
A
#
# COMPACT_ATOMS: atom_id res chain seq x y z
N MET A 1 26.54 48.73 -10.80
CA MET A 1 26.02 47.82 -9.75
C MET A 1 24.82 46.98 -10.24
N VAL A 2 24.83 46.47 -11.47
CA VAL A 2 23.66 45.75 -12.07
C VAL A 2 23.89 44.22 -12.15
N TYR A 3 25.16 43.79 -12.18
CA TYR A 3 25.53 42.37 -12.27
C TYR A 3 25.21 41.57 -11.00
N ARG A 4 25.22 42.23 -9.83
CA ARG A 4 25.01 41.60 -8.51
C ARG A 4 23.56 41.18 -8.27
N HIS A 5 22.59 41.93 -8.81
CA HIS A 5 21.16 41.62 -8.68
C HIS A 5 20.71 40.48 -9.59
N ARG A 6 21.28 40.40 -10.81
CA ARG A 6 20.92 39.38 -11.79
C ARG A 6 21.35 37.97 -11.37
N ASN A 7 22.52 37.86 -10.73
CA ASN A 7 23.01 36.59 -10.21
C ASN A 7 22.25 36.15 -8.94
N MET A 8 21.85 37.11 -8.09
CA MET A 8 21.01 36.85 -6.92
C MET A 8 19.62 36.34 -7.33
N PHE A 9 19.01 36.92 -8.37
CA PHE A 9 17.70 36.49 -8.86
C PHE A 9 17.75 35.06 -9.44
N LEU A 10 18.84 34.72 -10.14
CA LEU A 10 19.09 33.37 -10.66
C LEU A 10 19.21 32.34 -9.53
N LEU A 11 19.94 32.66 -8.46
CA LEU A 11 20.07 31.80 -7.29
C LEU A 11 18.73 31.56 -6.59
N VAL A 12 17.90 32.60 -6.43
CA VAL A 12 16.56 32.48 -5.83
C VAL A 12 15.63 31.61 -6.68
N MET A 13 15.69 31.74 -8.00
CA MET A 13 14.89 30.90 -8.91
C MET A 13 15.34 29.43 -8.86
N ILE A 14 16.64 29.16 -8.79
CA ILE A 14 17.17 27.79 -8.67
C ILE A 14 16.74 27.16 -7.33
N LEU A 15 16.86 27.90 -6.22
CA LEU A 15 16.43 27.43 -4.90
C LEU A 15 14.91 27.23 -4.82
N SER A 16 14.13 28.08 -5.49
CA SER A 16 12.67 27.96 -5.59
C SER A 16 12.26 26.72 -6.37
N VAL A 17 12.87 26.45 -7.53
CA VAL A 17 12.52 25.28 -8.35
C VAL A 17 12.95 23.96 -7.69
N CYS A 18 14.07 23.94 -6.96
CA CYS A 18 14.52 22.76 -6.23
C CYS A 18 13.77 22.52 -4.90
N GLY A 19 13.11 23.55 -4.34
CA GLY A 19 12.47 23.50 -3.02
C GLY A 19 11.11 22.81 -2.94
N PHE A 20 10.52 22.38 -4.06
CA PHE A 20 9.16 21.82 -4.09
C PHE A 20 9.08 20.35 -4.54
N THR A 21 10.15 19.58 -4.40
CA THR A 21 9.98 18.12 -4.34
C THR A 21 9.58 17.77 -2.91
N VAL A 22 8.27 17.82 -2.62
CA VAL A 22 7.73 17.25 -1.39
C VAL A 22 8.13 15.78 -1.40
N ALA A 23 9.06 15.41 -0.53
CA ALA A 23 9.46 14.03 -0.35
C ALA A 23 8.22 13.25 0.08
N GLU A 24 7.84 12.26 -0.73
CA GLU A 24 6.72 11.37 -0.44
C GLU A 24 7.03 10.60 0.85
N GLU A 25 6.23 10.81 1.90
CA GLU A 25 6.42 10.16 3.18
C GLU A 25 6.21 8.65 3.01
N ARG A 26 7.27 7.88 3.23
CA ARG A 26 7.24 6.42 3.22
C ARG A 26 7.17 5.91 4.64
N HIS A 27 6.21 5.04 4.90
CA HIS A 27 6.07 4.37 6.17
C HIS A 27 6.73 2.99 6.11
N LEU A 28 7.55 2.69 7.11
CA LEU A 28 8.11 1.37 7.30
C LEU A 28 6.99 0.45 7.81
N LEU A 29 6.66 -0.56 7.01
CA LEU A 29 5.65 -1.56 7.36
C LEU A 29 6.27 -2.64 8.24
N CYS A 30 7.43 -3.13 7.84
CA CYS A 30 8.25 -4.04 8.63
C CYS A 30 9.69 -4.07 8.10
N SER A 31 10.62 -4.46 8.95
CA SER A 31 12.05 -4.62 8.66
C SER A 31 12.56 -5.89 9.32
N SER A 32 13.47 -6.59 8.65
CA SER A 32 14.06 -7.85 9.06
C SER A 32 15.43 -8.04 8.43
N ASP A 33 16.14 -9.10 8.80
CA ASP A 33 17.49 -9.37 8.26
C ASP A 33 17.50 -9.63 6.74
N ASP A 34 16.38 -10.06 6.17
CA ASP A 34 16.28 -10.47 4.76
C ASP A 34 15.34 -9.62 3.91
N VAL A 35 14.49 -8.79 4.52
CA VAL A 35 13.57 -7.89 3.79
C VAL A 35 13.19 -6.64 4.56
N ASP A 36 13.15 -5.51 3.85
CA ASP A 36 12.56 -4.25 4.29
C ASP A 36 11.35 -3.91 3.41
N ILE A 37 10.19 -3.68 4.03
CA ILE A 37 8.95 -3.34 3.34
C ILE A 37 8.55 -1.92 3.72
N LEU A 38 8.48 -1.04 2.72
CA LEU A 38 8.02 0.33 2.86
C LEU A 38 6.80 0.56 1.97
N TYR A 39 5.88 1.41 2.41
CA TYR A 39 4.74 1.84 1.61
C TYR A 39 4.53 3.34 1.69
N SER A 40 3.93 3.90 0.65
CA SER A 40 3.44 5.27 0.61
C SER A 40 2.02 5.28 0.06
N ASN A 41 1.26 6.31 0.42
CA ASN A 41 -0.13 6.43 0.01
C ASN A 41 -0.25 7.32 -1.22
N CYS A 42 -0.62 6.74 -2.36
CA CYS A 42 -0.83 7.47 -3.61
C CYS A 42 -2.19 8.20 -3.67
N SER A 43 -3.08 7.98 -2.71
CA SER A 43 -4.43 8.55 -2.69
C SER A 43 -4.40 9.97 -2.14
N ARG A 44 -4.84 10.93 -2.96
CA ARG A 44 -4.91 12.34 -2.55
C ARG A 44 -5.86 12.51 -1.36
N GLY A 45 -5.32 13.01 -0.25
CA GLY A 45 -6.12 13.35 0.93
C GLY A 45 -6.60 12.15 1.75
N LEU A 46 -5.97 10.98 1.60
CA LEU A 46 -6.13 9.87 2.55
C LEU A 46 -5.05 10.00 3.64
N PRO A 47 -5.43 10.37 4.89
CA PRO A 47 -4.49 10.43 5.99
C PRO A 47 -3.89 9.05 6.24
N THR A 48 -2.60 9.00 6.56
CA THR A 48 -1.89 7.77 6.91
C THR A 48 -2.48 7.10 8.16
N LYS A 49 -3.10 7.88 9.05
CA LYS A 49 -3.89 7.38 10.19
C LYS A 49 -5.20 6.65 9.80
N ASP A 50 -5.72 6.85 8.60
CA ASP A 50 -6.98 6.24 8.15
C ASP A 50 -6.73 4.87 7.48
N PHE A 51 -5.46 4.52 7.21
CA PHE A 51 -5.06 3.25 6.59
C PHE A 51 -3.71 2.77 7.16
N PHE A 52 -3.74 1.65 7.86
CA PHE A 52 -2.55 1.04 8.44
C PHE A 52 -2.56 -0.47 8.22
N PHE A 53 -1.43 -1.02 7.76
CA PHE A 53 -1.27 -2.44 7.50
C PHE A 53 0.01 -2.92 8.17
N THR A 54 -0.07 -4.03 8.90
CA THR A 54 1.10 -4.70 9.48
C THR A 54 1.16 -6.13 9.02
N VAL A 55 2.36 -6.69 8.95
CA VAL A 55 2.52 -8.11 8.61
C VAL A 55 3.52 -8.77 9.54
N GLU A 56 3.15 -9.96 10.01
CA GLU A 56 3.96 -10.79 10.90
C GLU A 56 3.95 -12.26 10.43
N PRO A 57 5.08 -12.96 10.43
CA PRO A 57 6.45 -12.44 10.58
C PRO A 57 6.90 -11.72 9.31
N CYS A 58 7.76 -10.71 9.46
CA CYS A 58 8.44 -10.06 8.34
C CYS A 58 9.70 -10.88 8.01
N ALA A 59 9.57 -11.91 7.18
CA ALA A 59 10.70 -12.76 6.78
C ALA A 59 10.38 -13.54 5.50
N LEU A 60 11.18 -13.36 4.44
CA LEU A 60 11.06 -14.10 3.18
C LEU A 60 11.64 -15.52 3.28
N LYS A 61 12.69 -15.69 4.09
CA LYS A 61 13.33 -16.97 4.35
C LYS A 61 12.58 -17.75 5.44
N GLY A 62 12.28 -19.02 5.16
CA GLY A 62 11.72 -19.97 6.12
C GLY A 62 10.21 -19.88 6.36
N ASN A 63 9.61 -18.68 6.29
CA ASN A 63 8.19 -18.48 6.60
C ASN A 63 7.32 -18.32 5.34
N ARG A 64 6.52 -19.34 5.04
CA ARG A 64 5.50 -19.32 3.97
C ARG A 64 4.13 -18.79 4.40
N LYS A 65 3.97 -18.49 5.69
CA LYS A 65 2.72 -18.00 6.28
C LYS A 65 2.95 -16.61 6.84
N TRP A 66 2.27 -15.63 6.25
CA TRP A 66 2.30 -14.23 6.67
C TRP A 66 0.92 -13.89 7.19
N ARG A 67 0.84 -13.27 8.36
CA ARG A 67 -0.41 -12.77 8.93
C ARG A 67 -0.42 -11.26 8.79
N GLY A 68 -1.31 -10.77 7.93
CA GLY A 68 -1.57 -9.34 7.79
C GLY A 68 -2.62 -8.89 8.80
N THR A 69 -2.43 -7.73 9.41
CA THR A 69 -3.51 -7.01 10.11
C THR A 69 -3.75 -5.69 9.41
N LEU A 70 -4.99 -5.47 8.98
CA LEU A 70 -5.42 -4.24 8.33
C LEU A 70 -6.32 -3.44 9.25
N PHE A 71 -5.98 -2.16 9.42
CA PHE A 71 -6.85 -1.13 9.96
C PHE A 71 -7.19 -0.15 8.85
N TRP A 72 -8.47 0.08 8.62
CA TRP A 72 -8.91 0.96 7.54
C TRP A 72 -10.24 1.65 7.86
N ILE A 73 -10.30 2.95 7.57
CA ILE A 73 -11.53 3.73 7.55
C ILE A 73 -11.89 4.02 6.08
N PRO A 74 -12.85 3.30 5.48
CA PRO A 74 -13.17 3.45 4.07
C PRO A 74 -13.88 4.79 3.84
N ARG A 75 -13.57 5.40 2.69
CA ARG A 75 -14.13 6.70 2.27
C ARG A 75 -15.37 6.55 1.39
N ALA A 76 -15.73 5.32 1.05
CA ALA A 76 -16.89 4.91 0.28
C ALA A 76 -17.42 3.59 0.85
N ASP A 77 -18.65 3.23 0.51
CA ASP A 77 -19.25 1.97 0.94
C ASP A 77 -18.57 0.78 0.24
N LEU A 78 -18.31 -0.29 1.00
CA LEU A 78 -17.59 -1.48 0.53
C LEU A 78 -18.53 -2.56 -0.01
N THR A 79 -19.60 -2.18 -0.69
CA THR A 79 -20.54 -3.12 -1.32
C THR A 79 -19.93 -3.77 -2.57
N ILE A 80 -19.16 -3.00 -3.35
CA ILE A 80 -18.42 -3.50 -4.51
C ILE A 80 -16.98 -3.03 -4.37
N LEU A 81 -16.08 -3.95 -4.03
CA LEU A 81 -14.66 -3.66 -3.87
C LEU A 81 -13.85 -4.46 -4.89
N ARG A 82 -13.06 -3.75 -5.69
CA ARG A 82 -12.14 -4.34 -6.68
C ARG A 82 -10.71 -3.94 -6.33
N ALA A 83 -9.81 -4.91 -6.37
CA ALA A 83 -8.39 -4.72 -6.12
C ALA A 83 -7.60 -4.91 -7.41
N HIS A 84 -6.59 -4.07 -7.58
CA HIS A 84 -5.64 -4.12 -8.68
C HIS A 84 -4.24 -4.12 -8.10
N VAL A 85 -3.44 -5.12 -8.43
CA VAL A 85 -2.07 -5.27 -7.95
C VAL A 85 -1.14 -5.35 -9.15
N ASN A 86 -0.21 -4.41 -9.25
CA ASN A 86 0.82 -4.40 -10.26
C ASN A 86 2.18 -4.46 -9.56
N ILE A 87 2.95 -5.51 -9.80
CA ILE A 87 4.29 -5.70 -9.24
C ILE A 87 5.31 -5.35 -10.31
N TRP A 88 6.26 -4.50 -9.96
CA TRP A 88 7.32 -4.04 -10.85
C TRP A 88 8.67 -4.47 -10.30
N SER A 89 9.56 -4.93 -11.17
CA SER A 89 10.93 -5.29 -10.84
C SER A 89 11.87 -4.72 -11.89
N LYS A 90 12.90 -3.97 -11.46
CA LYS A 90 13.90 -3.34 -12.34
C LYS A 90 13.28 -2.52 -13.50
N GLY A 91 12.13 -1.88 -13.26
CA GLY A 91 11.43 -1.07 -14.26
C GLY A 91 10.48 -1.83 -15.18
N PHE A 92 10.38 -3.16 -15.05
CA PHE A 92 9.46 -3.99 -15.83
C PHE A 92 8.28 -4.46 -14.97
N GLU A 93 7.07 -4.36 -15.52
CA GLU A 93 5.87 -4.97 -14.91
C GLU A 93 6.03 -6.49 -14.94
N SER A 94 6.09 -7.10 -13.75
CA SER A 94 6.32 -8.54 -13.57
C SER A 94 5.02 -9.30 -13.33
N VAL A 95 4.07 -8.71 -12.60
CA VAL A 95 2.78 -9.33 -12.27
C VAL A 95 1.68 -8.28 -12.34
N LYS A 96 0.57 -8.64 -12.99
CA LYS A 96 -0.64 -7.83 -13.07
C LYS A 96 -1.83 -8.67 -12.65
N TRP A 97 -2.44 -8.28 -11.55
CA TRP A 97 -3.61 -8.96 -11.01
C TRP A 97 -4.77 -7.99 -10.83
N LYS A 98 -5.97 -8.47 -11.15
CA LYS A 98 -7.23 -7.80 -10.89
C LYS A 98 -8.16 -8.81 -10.23
N GLY A 99 -8.75 -8.44 -9.10
CA GLY A 99 -9.73 -9.30 -8.43
C GLY A 99 -10.85 -8.50 -7.79
N THR A 100 -12.02 -9.11 -7.72
CA THR A 100 -13.14 -8.60 -6.94
C THR A 100 -13.01 -9.15 -5.53
N LEU A 101 -12.98 -8.26 -4.52
CA LEU A 101 -12.93 -8.63 -3.11
C LEU A 101 -14.33 -8.65 -2.48
N CYS A 102 -15.23 -7.76 -2.92
CA CYS A 102 -16.63 -7.74 -2.48
C CYS A 102 -17.55 -7.62 -3.70
N GLU A 103 -18.54 -8.49 -3.77
CA GLU A 103 -19.65 -8.52 -4.71
C GLU A 103 -20.99 -8.52 -3.95
N GLY A 104 -21.15 -7.57 -3.04
CA GLY A 104 -22.34 -7.43 -2.20
C GLY A 104 -22.01 -7.12 -0.74
N VAL A 105 -23.05 -7.19 0.09
CA VAL A 105 -22.98 -6.94 1.54
C VAL A 105 -22.56 -8.19 2.31
N ASP A 106 -22.94 -9.38 1.82
CA ASP A 106 -22.65 -10.69 2.44
C ASP A 106 -21.80 -11.52 1.47
N ASP A 107 -20.49 -11.28 1.50
CA ASP A 107 -19.51 -11.92 0.62
C ASP A 107 -18.34 -12.47 1.45
N GLY A 108 -17.34 -13.09 0.82
CA GLY A 108 -16.23 -13.81 1.45
C GLY A 108 -15.31 -12.98 2.37
N TYR A 109 -15.61 -11.71 2.64
CA TYR A 109 -14.87 -10.90 3.61
C TYR A 109 -15.85 -10.22 4.57
N THR A 110 -15.52 -10.28 5.86
CA THR A 110 -16.30 -9.63 6.93
C THR A 110 -16.35 -8.11 6.82
N PHE A 111 -15.47 -7.49 6.02
CA PHE A 111 -15.51 -6.06 5.75
C PHE A 111 -16.41 -5.68 4.56
N CYS A 112 -16.91 -6.64 3.79
CA CYS A 112 -17.87 -6.34 2.72
C CYS A 112 -19.14 -5.76 3.33
N GLY A 113 -19.74 -4.78 2.63
CA GLY A 113 -20.89 -4.03 3.15
C GLY A 113 -20.58 -3.01 4.24
N ALA A 114 -19.31 -2.83 4.65
CA ALA A 114 -18.95 -1.74 5.56
C ALA A 114 -19.27 -0.38 4.92
N LEU A 115 -19.96 0.47 5.68
CA LEU A 115 -20.34 1.82 5.24
C LEU A 115 -19.17 2.80 5.34
N LYS A 116 -19.24 3.86 4.55
CA LYS A 116 -18.32 5.00 4.60
C LYS A 116 -18.14 5.49 6.04
N GLY A 117 -16.89 5.65 6.46
CA GLY A 117 -16.53 6.10 7.80
C GLY A 117 -16.61 5.03 8.89
N GLY A 118 -17.03 3.81 8.56
CA GLY A 118 -16.95 2.65 9.45
C GLY A 118 -15.50 2.30 9.78
N ARG A 119 -15.23 1.80 10.99
CA ARG A 119 -13.87 1.35 11.34
C ARG A 119 -13.75 -0.13 11.08
N ILE A 120 -12.83 -0.51 10.20
CA ILE A 120 -12.48 -1.90 9.95
C ILE A 120 -11.24 -2.21 10.79
N HIS A 121 -11.40 -3.08 11.78
CA HIS A 121 -10.32 -3.59 12.62
C HIS A 121 -10.17 -5.08 12.34
N SER A 122 -8.95 -5.53 12.09
CA SER A 122 -8.61 -6.95 11.98
C SER A 122 -9.22 -7.67 10.77
N CYS A 123 -8.73 -7.35 9.57
CA CYS A 123 -8.74 -8.35 8.50
C CYS A 123 -7.65 -9.40 8.80
N CYS A 124 -7.91 -10.31 9.74
CA CYS A 124 -7.01 -11.41 10.04
C CYS A 124 -7.15 -12.48 8.96
N LYS A 125 -6.33 -12.41 7.90
CA LYS A 125 -6.17 -13.52 6.97
C LYS A 125 -4.73 -13.98 6.92
N SER A 126 -4.54 -15.29 6.97
CA SER A 126 -3.24 -15.88 6.70
C SER A 126 -3.02 -15.84 5.19
N ILE A 127 -2.06 -15.05 4.75
CA ILE A 127 -1.56 -15.07 3.38
C ILE A 127 -0.61 -16.26 3.27
N ARG A 128 -0.98 -17.26 2.47
CA ARG A 128 -0.05 -18.31 2.05
C ARG A 128 0.52 -17.94 0.70
N TRP A 129 1.83 -17.74 0.65
CA TRP A 129 2.55 -17.66 -0.61
C TRP A 129 2.86 -19.09 -1.09
N SER A 130 2.14 -19.54 -2.11
CA SER A 130 2.54 -20.71 -2.91
C SER A 130 3.45 -20.20 -4.03
N SER A 131 4.63 -20.80 -4.19
CA SER A 131 5.56 -20.48 -5.28
C SER A 131 5.41 -21.45 -6.46
N GLN A 132 4.22 -22.02 -6.66
CA GLN A 132 3.96 -22.92 -7.79
C GLN A 132 3.62 -22.10 -9.03
N GLY A 133 4.67 -21.60 -9.70
CA GLY A 133 4.58 -20.95 -11.01
C GLY A 133 4.28 -19.45 -10.96
N ALA A 134 4.56 -18.77 -12.08
CA ALA A 134 4.43 -17.31 -12.24
C ALA A 134 2.99 -16.76 -12.12
N ASP A 135 2.01 -17.63 -11.85
CA ASP A 135 0.57 -17.33 -11.79
C ASP A 135 -0.04 -17.59 -10.39
N SER A 136 0.73 -18.05 -9.40
CA SER A 136 0.18 -18.34 -8.07
C SER A 136 0.13 -17.10 -7.18
N LEU A 137 -1.06 -16.50 -7.10
CA LEU A 137 -1.44 -15.43 -6.19
C LEU A 137 -1.30 -15.87 -4.72
N PRO A 138 -1.07 -14.95 -3.76
CA PRO A 138 -1.38 -15.22 -2.35
C PRO A 138 -2.82 -15.72 -2.18
N GLU A 139 -2.99 -17.00 -1.85
CA GLU A 139 -4.30 -17.54 -1.49
C GLU A 139 -4.67 -17.01 -0.10
N LEU A 140 -5.68 -16.14 -0.09
CA LEU A 140 -6.16 -15.48 1.10
C LEU A 140 -7.24 -16.33 1.76
N HIS A 141 -6.82 -17.29 2.57
CA HIS A 141 -7.72 -18.26 3.19
C HIS A 141 -8.50 -17.63 4.37
N ASN A 142 -9.82 -17.84 4.40
CA ASN A 142 -10.65 -17.57 5.57
C ASN A 142 -10.53 -18.72 6.56
N HIS A 143 -10.21 -18.42 7.81
CA HIS A 143 -10.54 -19.32 8.91
C HIS A 143 -11.78 -18.75 9.60
N HIS A 144 -12.88 -19.49 9.48
CA HIS A 144 -14.08 -19.33 10.31
C HIS A 144 -13.76 -19.66 11.77
#